data_AF-A0A533ZAE7-F1
#
_entry.id   AF-A0A533ZAE7-F1
#
_cell.length_a   1.000
_cell.length_b   1.000
_cell.length_c   1.000
_cell.angle_alpha   90.00
_cell.angle_beta   90.00
_cell.angle_gamma   90.00
#
_symmetry.space_group_name_H-M   'P 1'
#
loop_
_entity.id
_entity.type
_entity.pdbx_description
1 polymer ?
#
loop_
_entity_poly.entity_id
_entity_poly.type
_entity_poly.pdbx_seq_one_letter_code
_entity_poly.pdbx_strand_id
1 'polypeptide(L)'
;MSRERIATQESTSLDKMVAHYARVGSANRTAFQKLKVVLARFHEQGIECILLKGADLIPRLYGVMAARPMSDVDLLVHEADLAAIDRVLKKLGYGPHIDGNPAYVDPEHKLDLDVVTDIWYMDDPSTIWQRAVQREFQGSPVRAMDSNDLLLYLTAYVVVYRGRLSHFFAQDLALLI
;
A
#
# COMPACT_ATOMS: atom_id res chain seq x y z
N MET A 1 7.77 34.11 -28.09
CA MET A 1 8.61 32.92 -27.82
C MET A 1 8.52 31.98 -29.03
N SER A 2 9.64 31.48 -29.55
CA SER A 2 9.70 30.70 -30.81
C SER A 2 9.04 29.31 -30.65
N ARG A 3 8.32 28.85 -31.68
CA ARG A 3 7.66 27.53 -31.77
C ARG A 3 8.62 26.36 -31.50
N GLU A 4 9.89 26.53 -31.83
CA GLU A 4 10.94 25.52 -31.66
C GLU A 4 11.29 25.31 -30.18
N ARG A 5 11.24 26.38 -29.36
CA ARG A 5 11.42 26.29 -27.91
C ARG A 5 10.26 25.59 -27.20
N ILE A 6 9.03 25.81 -27.70
CA ILE A 6 7.82 25.16 -27.16
C ILE A 6 7.84 23.66 -27.44
N ALA A 7 8.12 23.25 -28.68
CA ALA A 7 8.21 21.83 -29.06
C ALA A 7 9.32 21.07 -28.30
N THR A 8 10.48 21.70 -28.10
CA THR A 8 11.59 21.09 -27.35
C THR A 8 11.25 20.95 -25.86
N GLN A 9 10.54 21.93 -25.29
CA GLN A 9 10.12 21.92 -23.88
C GLN A 9 8.97 20.93 -23.62
N GLU A 10 8.04 20.76 -24.58
CA GLU A 10 6.99 19.75 -24.53
C GLU A 10 7.55 18.33 -24.66
N SER A 11 8.49 18.09 -25.58
CA SER A 11 9.20 16.81 -25.72
C SER A 11 9.92 16.42 -24.42
N THR A 12 10.66 17.38 -23.84
CA THR A 12 11.35 17.20 -22.54
C THR A 12 10.37 16.95 -21.39
N SER A 13 9.16 17.51 -21.43
CA SER A 13 8.11 17.29 -20.43
C SER A 13 7.49 15.90 -20.55
N LEU A 14 7.19 15.46 -21.78
CA LEU A 14 6.65 14.13 -22.04
C LEU A 14 7.64 13.03 -21.65
N ASP A 15 8.92 13.19 -21.99
CA ASP A 15 9.97 12.24 -21.62
C ASP A 15 10.08 12.08 -20.11
N LYS A 16 9.96 13.18 -19.35
CA LYS A 16 9.91 13.16 -17.88
C LYS A 16 8.69 12.41 -17.36
N MET A 17 7.52 12.60 -17.96
CA MET A 17 6.30 11.88 -17.58
C MET A 17 6.43 10.38 -17.85
N VAL A 18 6.96 10.00 -19.02
CA VAL A 18 7.19 8.60 -19.40
C VAL A 18 8.20 7.95 -18.46
N ALA A 19 9.33 8.62 -18.17
CA ALA A 19 10.33 8.12 -17.24
C ALA A 19 9.76 7.96 -15.82
N HIS A 20 8.95 8.92 -15.36
CA HIS A 20 8.28 8.83 -14.06
C HIS A 20 7.30 7.65 -14.02
N TYR A 21 6.44 7.51 -15.03
CA TYR A 21 5.50 6.41 -15.16
C TYR A 21 6.20 5.04 -15.15
N ALA A 22 7.26 4.89 -15.93
CA ALA A 22 8.05 3.65 -15.98
C ALA A 22 8.68 3.32 -14.63
N ARG A 23 9.24 4.32 -13.94
CA ARG A 23 9.83 4.17 -12.61
C ARG A 23 8.80 3.72 -11.57
N VAL A 24 7.64 4.39 -11.52
CA VAL A 24 6.57 4.04 -10.57
C VAL A 24 6.03 2.65 -10.85
N GLY A 25 5.74 2.33 -12.11
CA GLY A 25 5.26 1.01 -12.50
C GLY A 25 6.24 -0.11 -12.15
N SER A 26 7.54 0.12 -12.36
CA SER A 26 8.60 -0.84 -12.01
C SER A 26 8.74 -1.02 -10.49
N ALA A 27 8.70 0.08 -9.72
CA ALA A 27 8.75 0.03 -8.27
C ALA A 27 7.56 -0.74 -7.68
N ASN A 28 6.34 -0.36 -8.07
CA ASN A 28 5.12 -1.04 -7.59
C ASN A 28 5.10 -2.52 -8.00
N ARG A 29 5.58 -2.85 -9.21
CA ARG A 29 5.67 -4.25 -9.66
C ARG A 29 6.60 -5.06 -8.79
N THR A 30 7.79 -4.54 -8.50
CA THR A 30 8.77 -5.19 -7.64
C THR A 30 8.23 -5.35 -6.22
N ALA A 31 7.66 -4.30 -5.64
CA ALA A 31 7.04 -4.32 -4.31
C ALA A 31 5.94 -5.38 -4.23
N PHE A 32 5.05 -5.47 -5.23
CA PHE A 32 3.97 -6.45 -5.23
C PHE A 32 4.44 -7.89 -5.44
N GLN A 33 5.52 -8.13 -6.21
CA GLN A 33 6.09 -9.47 -6.28
C GLN A 33 6.65 -9.93 -4.93
N LYS A 34 7.31 -9.03 -4.19
CA LYS A 34 7.80 -9.33 -2.84
C LYS A 34 6.64 -9.51 -1.85
N LEU A 35 5.62 -8.65 -1.91
CA LEU A 35 4.41 -8.76 -1.08
C LEU A 35 3.69 -10.08 -1.32
N LYS A 36 3.58 -10.54 -2.57
CA LYS A 36 2.98 -11.85 -2.90
C LYS A 36 3.67 -13.00 -2.16
N VAL A 37 5.00 -12.99 -2.07
CA VAL A 37 5.77 -14.01 -1.33
C VAL A 37 5.47 -13.93 0.18
N VAL A 38 5.40 -12.72 0.74
CA VAL A 38 5.06 -12.52 2.16
C VAL A 38 3.65 -13.03 2.47
N LEU A 39 2.66 -12.64 1.67
CA LEU A 39 1.27 -13.05 1.84
C LEU A 39 1.09 -14.57 1.71
N ALA A 40 1.83 -15.22 0.80
CA ALA A 40 1.83 -16.67 0.71
C ALA A 40 2.33 -17.34 2.01
N ARG A 41 3.39 -16.80 2.63
CA ARG A 41 3.89 -17.30 3.92
C ARG A 41 2.93 -17.02 5.07
N PHE A 42 2.25 -15.88 5.07
CA PHE A 42 1.22 -15.57 6.06
C PHE A 42 0.08 -16.58 5.96
N HIS A 43 -0.40 -16.85 4.74
CA HIS A 43 -1.42 -17.85 4.49
C HIS A 43 -1.01 -19.26 4.95
N GLU A 44 0.22 -19.69 4.65
CA GLU A 44 0.77 -20.98 5.13
C GLU A 44 0.81 -21.11 6.66
N GLN A 45 0.84 -19.99 7.38
CA GLN A 45 0.86 -19.95 8.85
C GLN A 45 -0.51 -19.60 9.47
N GLY A 46 -1.55 -19.43 8.65
CA GLY A 46 -2.88 -19.01 9.11
C GLY A 46 -2.95 -17.56 9.62
N ILE A 47 -1.98 -16.72 9.24
CA ILE A 47 -1.96 -15.29 9.60
C ILE A 47 -2.87 -14.54 8.63
N GLU A 48 -3.88 -13.86 9.17
CA GLU A 48 -4.76 -12.98 8.39
C GLU A 48 -4.25 -11.54 8.42
N CYS A 49 -4.42 -10.84 7.30
CA CYS A 49 -4.12 -9.41 7.20
C CYS A 49 -5.11 -8.69 6.29
N ILE A 50 -5.36 -7.43 6.59
CA ILE A 50 -6.10 -6.50 5.73
C ILE A 50 -5.08 -5.58 5.05
N LEU A 51 -5.07 -5.57 3.71
CA LEU A 51 -4.24 -4.64 2.94
C LEU A 51 -4.78 -3.22 3.10
N LEU A 52 -3.90 -2.25 3.34
CA LEU A 52 -4.28 -0.85 3.49
C LEU A 52 -3.67 0.02 2.39
N LYS A 53 -4.25 1.22 2.21
CA LYS A 53 -3.74 2.29 1.34
C LYS A 53 -3.33 1.77 -0.03
N GLY A 54 -2.11 2.06 -0.50
CA GLY A 54 -1.65 1.74 -1.84
C GLY A 54 -1.71 0.25 -2.16
N ALA A 55 -1.51 -0.62 -1.17
CA ALA A 55 -1.51 -2.06 -1.37
C ALA A 55 -2.91 -2.62 -1.70
N ASP A 56 -3.98 -2.03 -1.17
CA ASP A 56 -5.36 -2.31 -1.58
C ASP A 56 -5.77 -1.48 -2.81
N LEU A 57 -5.55 -0.16 -2.75
CA LEU A 57 -6.08 0.78 -3.73
C LEU A 57 -5.57 0.53 -5.13
N ILE A 58 -4.26 0.27 -5.31
CA ILE A 58 -3.68 0.08 -6.65
C ILE A 58 -4.32 -1.10 -7.37
N PRO A 59 -4.30 -2.34 -6.85
CA PRO A 59 -4.93 -3.47 -7.55
C PRO A 59 -6.46 -3.36 -7.62
N ARG A 60 -7.10 -2.72 -6.63
CA ARG A 60 -8.56 -2.64 -6.54
C ARG A 60 -9.18 -1.58 -7.45
N LEU A 61 -8.59 -0.38 -7.48
CA LEU A 61 -9.19 0.81 -8.08
C LEU A 61 -8.41 1.36 -9.27
N TYR A 62 -7.09 1.13 -9.32
CA TYR A 62 -6.26 1.66 -10.39
C TYR A 62 -6.09 0.65 -11.52
N GLY A 63 -6.53 1.01 -12.73
CA GLY A 63 -6.38 0.16 -13.91
C GLY A 63 -4.92 -0.07 -14.35
N VAL A 64 -3.98 0.78 -13.91
CA VAL A 64 -2.55 0.63 -14.21
C VAL A 64 -1.69 0.91 -12.98
N MET A 65 -0.70 0.04 -12.73
CA MET A 65 0.14 0.11 -11.53
C MET A 65 0.91 1.43 -11.38
N ALA A 66 1.27 2.06 -12.49
CA ALA A 66 2.08 3.28 -12.49
C ALA A 66 1.29 4.56 -12.17
N ALA A 67 -0.04 4.50 -12.10
CA ALA A 67 -0.89 5.67 -11.88
C ALA A 67 -0.86 6.19 -10.44
N ARG A 68 -0.42 5.38 -9.48
CA ARG A 68 -0.32 5.77 -8.07
C ARG A 68 1.02 5.30 -7.48
N PRO A 69 1.93 6.22 -7.14
CA PRO A 69 3.14 5.86 -6.40
C PRO A 69 2.81 5.25 -5.04
N MET A 70 3.63 4.28 -4.63
CA MET A 70 3.59 3.65 -3.32
C MET A 70 5.02 3.53 -2.80
N SER A 71 5.25 3.95 -1.56
CA SER A 71 6.55 3.89 -0.87
C SER A 71 6.71 2.61 -0.04
N ASP A 72 5.61 2.20 0.56
CA ASP A 72 5.48 1.28 1.68
C ASP A 72 4.17 0.49 1.52
N VAL A 73 4.12 -0.68 2.16
CA VAL A 73 2.90 -1.48 2.26
C VAL A 73 2.50 -1.57 3.72
N ASP A 74 1.35 -0.99 4.03
CA ASP A 74 0.71 -1.10 5.34
C ASP A 74 -0.19 -2.35 5.40
N LEU A 75 -0.03 -3.14 6.46
CA LEU A 75 -0.83 -4.32 6.75
C LEU A 75 -1.50 -4.15 8.12
N LEU A 76 -2.83 -4.17 8.17
CA LEU A 76 -3.55 -4.34 9.43
C LEU A 76 -3.56 -5.82 9.78
N VAL A 77 -3.05 -6.17 10.96
CA VAL A 77 -2.94 -7.55 11.45
C VAL A 77 -3.48 -7.67 12.86
N HIS A 78 -3.73 -8.90 13.32
CA HIS A 78 -4.04 -9.13 14.72
C HIS A 78 -2.77 -9.01 15.58
N GLU A 79 -2.87 -8.30 16.71
CA GLU A 79 -1.74 -8.14 17.63
C GLU A 79 -1.17 -9.48 18.13
N ALA A 80 -2.06 -10.48 18.32
CA ALA A 80 -1.67 -11.84 18.71
C ALA A 80 -0.72 -12.52 17.71
N ASP A 81 -0.72 -12.10 16.45
CA ASP A 81 0.10 -12.68 15.38
C ASP A 81 1.47 -12.02 15.23
N LEU A 82 1.75 -10.91 15.92
CA LEU A 82 3.01 -10.15 15.76
C LEU A 82 4.27 -11.02 15.91
N ALA A 83 4.29 -11.92 16.89
CA ALA A 83 5.41 -12.82 17.10
C ALA A 83 5.57 -13.85 15.97
N ALA A 84 4.47 -14.28 15.35
CA ALA A 84 4.51 -15.18 14.20
C ALA A 84 4.97 -14.43 12.93
N ILE A 85 4.44 -13.23 12.71
CA ILE A 85 4.82 -12.32 11.63
C ILE A 85 6.32 -12.02 11.67
N ASP A 86 6.85 -11.62 12.83
CA ASP A 86 8.28 -11.33 13.00
C ASP A 86 9.16 -12.53 12.59
N ARG A 87 8.79 -13.74 13.02
CA ARG A 87 9.51 -14.97 12.64
C ARG A 87 9.43 -15.24 11.15
N VAL A 88 8.28 -15.04 10.51
CA VAL A 88 8.09 -15.25 9.08
C VAL A 88 8.94 -14.26 8.29
N LEU A 89 8.87 -12.97 8.63
CA LEU A 89 9.59 -11.91 7.93
C LEU A 89 11.11 -12.07 8.08
N LYS A 90 11.61 -12.39 9.27
CA LYS A 90 13.04 -12.70 9.48
C LYS A 90 13.50 -13.91 8.68
N LYS A 91 12.69 -14.97 8.58
CA LYS A 91 13.01 -16.14 7.73
C LYS A 91 13.06 -15.79 6.24
N LEU A 92 12.27 -14.81 5.80
CA LEU A 92 12.33 -14.25 4.45
C LEU A 92 13.49 -13.26 4.25
N GLY A 93 14.26 -12.96 5.30
CA GLY A 93 15.41 -12.06 5.26
C GLY A 93 15.09 -10.60 5.57
N TYR A 94 13.83 -10.25 5.86
CA TYR A 94 13.47 -8.87 6.18
C TYR A 94 14.07 -8.47 7.52
N GLY A 95 14.67 -7.29 7.55
CA GLY A 95 15.23 -6.69 8.76
C GLY A 95 14.19 -5.83 9.48
N PRO A 96 14.07 -5.91 10.82
CA PRO A 96 13.21 -4.99 11.55
C PRO A 96 13.74 -3.56 11.45
N HIS A 97 12.83 -2.61 11.29
CA HIS A 97 13.06 -1.17 11.35
C HIS A 97 12.12 -0.59 12.42
N ILE A 98 12.64 0.27 13.30
CA ILE A 98 11.81 0.90 14.33
C ILE A 98 11.38 2.27 13.83
N ASP A 99 10.09 2.40 13.50
CA ASP A 99 9.45 3.66 13.12
C ASP A 99 8.08 3.83 13.81
N GLY A 100 8.09 3.83 15.15
CA GLY A 100 6.87 3.91 15.98
C GLY A 100 6.07 2.61 16.04
N ASN A 101 5.72 2.03 14.90
CA ASN A 101 5.12 0.71 14.74
C ASN A 101 6.18 -0.34 14.31
N PRO A 102 5.89 -1.65 14.45
CA PRO A 102 6.76 -2.68 13.87
C PRO A 102 6.82 -2.52 12.34
N ALA A 103 8.00 -2.19 11.83
CA ALA A 103 8.25 -2.09 10.40
C ALA A 103 9.36 -3.07 9.97
N TYR A 104 9.33 -3.48 8.71
CA TYR A 104 10.25 -4.46 8.16
C TYR A 104 10.70 -4.08 6.76
N VAL A 105 12.01 -4.07 6.53
CA VAL A 105 12.61 -3.68 5.26
C VAL A 105 13.22 -4.91 4.59
N ASP A 106 12.87 -5.09 3.33
CA ASP A 106 13.48 -6.07 2.44
C ASP A 106 14.99 -5.81 2.28
N PRO A 107 15.88 -6.83 2.22
CA PRO A 107 17.32 -6.64 2.05
C PRO A 107 17.72 -5.76 0.85
N GLU A 108 16.97 -5.82 -0.24
CA GLU A 108 17.23 -5.06 -1.46
C GLU A 108 16.57 -3.67 -1.44
N HIS A 109 15.92 -3.31 -0.33
CA HIS A 109 15.19 -2.06 -0.10
C HIS A 109 14.17 -1.79 -1.21
N LYS A 110 13.45 -2.85 -1.63
CA LYS A 110 12.39 -2.76 -2.63
C LYS A 110 10.98 -2.84 -2.05
N LEU A 111 10.87 -3.20 -0.79
CA LEU A 111 9.61 -3.28 -0.08
C LEU A 111 9.83 -2.98 1.40
N ASP A 112 9.14 -1.95 1.86
CA ASP A 112 9.02 -1.62 3.27
C ASP A 112 7.61 -2.02 3.70
N LEU A 113 7.52 -2.77 4.80
CA LEU A 113 6.27 -3.26 5.37
C LEU A 113 6.03 -2.59 6.71
N ASP A 114 4.89 -1.92 6.84
CA ASP A 114 4.41 -1.40 8.11
C ASP A 114 3.32 -2.31 8.66
N VAL A 115 3.54 -2.82 9.87
CA VAL A 115 2.59 -3.69 10.57
C VAL A 115 1.79 -2.85 11.54
N VAL A 116 0.50 -2.70 11.24
CA VAL A 116 -0.46 -1.94 12.03
C VAL A 116 -1.35 -2.93 12.79
N THR A 117 -1.56 -2.71 14.07
CA THR A 117 -2.43 -3.56 14.90
C THR A 117 -3.73 -2.89 15.33
N ASP A 118 -3.83 -1.57 15.13
CA ASP A 118 -4.95 -0.78 15.64
C ASP A 118 -5.38 0.31 14.66
N ILE A 119 -6.66 0.68 14.75
CA ILE A 119 -7.29 1.78 14.02
C ILE A 119 -7.66 2.85 15.05
N TRP A 120 -6.71 3.75 15.30
CA TRP A 120 -6.68 4.70 16.43
C TRP A 120 -7.90 5.62 16.60
N TYR A 121 -8.76 5.75 15.59
CA TYR A 121 -9.96 6.58 15.63
C TYR A 121 -11.24 5.79 15.92
N MET A 122 -11.14 4.48 16.18
CA MET A 122 -12.27 3.61 16.48
C MET A 122 -12.20 3.07 17.91
N ASP A 123 -13.34 3.01 18.58
CA ASP A 123 -13.42 2.42 19.93
C ASP A 123 -13.28 0.88 19.90
N ASP A 124 -13.76 0.23 18.83
CA ASP A 124 -13.68 -1.22 18.63
C ASP A 124 -13.21 -1.57 17.20
N PRO A 125 -11.89 -1.82 17.02
CA PRO A 125 -11.31 -2.23 15.74
C PRO A 125 -11.81 -3.59 15.23
N SER A 126 -12.40 -4.43 16.10
CA SER A 126 -12.92 -5.75 15.68
C SER A 126 -14.04 -5.62 14.63
N THR A 127 -14.75 -4.49 14.64
CA THR A 127 -15.80 -4.18 13.66
C THR A 127 -15.27 -4.03 12.23
N ILE A 128 -14.02 -3.60 12.04
CA ILE A 128 -13.35 -3.58 10.73
C ILE A 128 -13.10 -5.01 10.26
N TRP A 129 -12.59 -5.87 11.14
CA TRP A 129 -12.32 -7.27 10.81
C TRP A 129 -13.59 -8.06 10.46
N GLN A 130 -14.70 -7.78 11.14
CA GLN A 130 -16.01 -8.40 10.87
C GLN A 130 -16.57 -7.99 9.50
N ARG A 131 -16.38 -6.72 9.10
CA ARG A 131 -16.87 -6.18 7.83
C ARG A 131 -15.87 -6.29 6.67
N ALA A 132 -14.63 -6.69 6.97
CA ALA A 132 -13.59 -6.87 5.99
C ALA A 132 -14.04 -7.83 4.88
N VAL A 133 -13.82 -7.42 3.64
CA VAL A 133 -14.24 -8.17 2.45
C VAL A 133 -13.08 -9.00 1.93
N GLN A 134 -13.38 -10.23 1.50
CA GLN A 134 -12.41 -11.06 0.82
C GLN A 134 -12.14 -10.51 -0.59
N ARG A 135 -10.86 -10.41 -0.95
CA ARG A 135 -10.37 -9.94 -2.24
C ARG A 135 -9.29 -10.89 -2.75
N GLU A 136 -8.89 -10.67 -4.00
CA GLU A 136 -7.82 -11.40 -4.65
C GLU A 136 -6.66 -10.44 -4.97
N PHE A 137 -5.45 -10.85 -4.63
CA PHE A 137 -4.22 -10.14 -4.93
C PHE A 137 -3.25 -11.08 -5.66
N GLN A 138 -3.10 -10.91 -6.96
CA GLN A 138 -2.18 -11.70 -7.81
C GLN A 138 -2.32 -13.23 -7.65
N GLY A 139 -3.55 -13.70 -7.49
CA GLY A 139 -3.94 -15.10 -7.30
C GLY A 139 -4.01 -15.55 -5.83
N SER A 140 -3.67 -14.68 -4.87
CA SER A 140 -3.73 -14.99 -3.44
C SER A 140 -4.96 -14.35 -2.78
N PRO A 141 -5.70 -15.07 -1.92
CA PRO A 141 -6.78 -14.48 -1.16
C PRO A 141 -6.21 -13.51 -0.12
N VAL A 142 -6.79 -12.31 -0.04
CA VAL A 142 -6.46 -11.28 0.95
C VAL A 142 -7.75 -10.68 1.51
N ARG A 143 -7.67 -9.96 2.63
CA ARG A 143 -8.77 -9.12 3.12
C ARG A 143 -8.51 -7.65 2.78
N ALA A 144 -9.58 -6.90 2.60
CA ALA A 144 -9.56 -5.44 2.45
C ALA A 144 -10.71 -4.83 3.25
N MET A 145 -10.59 -3.54 3.60
CA MET A 145 -11.73 -2.79 4.14
C MET A 145 -12.86 -2.73 3.11
N ASP A 146 -14.11 -2.74 3.57
CA ASP A 146 -15.23 -2.38 2.71
C ASP A 146 -15.10 -0.91 2.24
N SER A 147 -15.92 -0.47 1.27
CA SER A 147 -15.77 0.89 0.74
C SER A 147 -16.07 1.99 1.75
N ASN A 148 -16.96 1.76 2.73
CA ASN A 148 -17.29 2.76 3.74
C ASN A 148 -16.16 2.90 4.76
N ASP A 149 -15.64 1.78 5.24
CA ASP A 149 -14.52 1.74 6.17
C ASP A 149 -13.24 2.28 5.53
N LEU A 150 -13.00 1.96 4.25
CA LEU A 150 -11.88 2.51 3.50
C LEU A 150 -11.98 4.03 3.34
N LEU A 151 -13.17 4.56 3.05
CA LEU A 151 -13.40 6.01 2.95
C LEU A 151 -13.08 6.71 4.29
N LEU A 152 -13.59 6.17 5.40
CA LEU A 152 -13.32 6.70 6.74
C LEU A 152 -11.83 6.62 7.07
N TYR A 153 -11.19 5.47 6.80
CA TYR A 153 -9.77 5.26 7.06
C TYR A 153 -8.87 6.22 6.30
N LEU A 154 -9.07 6.37 4.99
CA LEU A 154 -8.27 7.30 4.18
C LEU A 154 -8.46 8.74 4.65
N THR A 155 -9.68 9.12 5.01
CA THR A 155 -10.00 10.47 5.50
C THR A 155 -9.35 10.74 6.86
N ALA A 156 -9.49 9.84 7.83
CA ALA A 156 -8.86 9.98 9.14
C ALA A 156 -7.33 10.00 9.02
N TYR A 157 -6.75 9.08 8.21
CA TYR A 157 -5.32 8.99 7.99
C TYR A 157 -4.74 10.28 7.39
N VAL A 158 -5.37 10.85 6.36
CA VAL A 158 -4.84 12.05 5.71
C VAL A 158 -4.89 13.27 6.64
N VAL A 159 -5.95 13.40 7.45
CA VAL A 159 -6.11 14.51 8.39
C VAL A 159 -5.03 14.45 9.47
N VAL A 160 -4.81 13.27 10.07
CA VAL A 160 -3.88 13.11 11.19
C VAL A 160 -2.41 13.10 10.73
N TYR A 161 -2.07 12.31 9.71
CA TYR A 161 -0.66 12.02 9.39
C TYR A 161 -0.10 12.81 8.21
N ARG A 162 -0.95 13.40 7.36
CA ARG A 162 -0.48 14.18 6.19
C ARG A 162 -0.76 15.67 6.32
N GLY A 163 -1.82 16.06 7.03
CA GLY A 163 -2.21 17.46 7.25
C GLY A 163 -2.58 18.22 5.96
N ARG A 164 -2.74 17.52 4.83
CA ARG A 164 -3.12 18.10 3.54
C ARG A 164 -3.79 17.08 2.62
N LEU A 165 -4.80 17.52 1.88
CA LEU A 165 -5.49 16.71 0.88
C LEU A 165 -4.71 16.77 -0.44
N SER A 166 -3.88 15.76 -0.69
CA SER A 166 -3.08 15.70 -1.92
C SER A 166 -3.92 15.34 -3.15
N HIS A 167 -3.39 15.55 -4.35
CA HIS A 167 -4.05 15.09 -5.58
C HIS A 167 -4.26 13.57 -5.60
N PHE A 168 -3.32 12.78 -5.07
CA PHE A 168 -3.50 11.33 -4.95
C PHE A 168 -4.64 10.97 -4.01
N PHE A 169 -4.81 11.68 -2.89
CA PHE A 169 -5.95 11.47 -2.00
C PHE A 169 -7.27 11.79 -2.72
N ALA A 170 -7.35 12.91 -3.43
CA ALA A 170 -8.54 13.27 -4.20
C ALA A 170 -8.87 12.21 -5.28
N GLN A 171 -7.85 11.67 -5.95
CA GLN A 171 -8.00 10.61 -6.93
C GLN A 171 -8.43 9.28 -6.30
N ASP A 172 -7.84 8.91 -5.15
CA ASP A 172 -8.23 7.72 -4.38
C ASP A 172 -9.73 7.77 -4.05
N LEU A 173 -10.22 8.93 -3.57
CA LEU A 173 -11.64 9.12 -3.28
C LEU A 173 -12.52 9.08 -4.53
N ALA A 174 -12.11 9.75 -5.62
CA ALA A 174 -12.88 9.80 -6.86
C ALA A 174 -13.04 8.42 -7.54
N LEU A 175 -12.12 7.49 -7.29
CA LEU A 175 -12.23 6.11 -7.78
C LEU A 175 -13.01 5.19 -6.83
N LEU A 176 -13.17 5.58 -5.57
CA LEU A 176 -13.84 4.78 -4.55
C LEU A 176 -15.36 5.01 -4.53
N ILE A 177 -15.81 6.23 -4.88
CA ILE A 177 -17.22 6.67 -4.88
C ILE A 177 -17.88 6.53 -6.26
#